data_AF-A0A955F1G0-F1
#
_entry.id   AF-A0A955F1G0-F1
#
_cell.length_a   1.000
_cell.length_b   1.000
_cell.length_c   1.000
_cell.angle_alpha   90.00
_cell.angle_beta   90.00
_cell.angle_gamma   90.00
#
_symmetry.space_group_name_H-M   'P 1'
#
loop_
_entity.id
_entity.type
_entity.pdbx_description
1 polymer ?
#
loop_
_entity_poly.entity_id
_entity_poly.type
_entity_poly.pdbx_seq_one_letter_code
_entity_poly.pdbx_strand_id
1 'polypeptide(L)'
;MVKVLYIAGPVIVLLMLSRFLTGTTRRERLAVILGWLFPGLGHIYLGERRRGLFLGGLIVGTFLAGLVLAHFRCISPFDRHPIWAVAHFFGGLLSLGTWGATQSLHIEADYATYQVGCLYVGIATLLNILVIIDAFDHAEARPDLGPAGAAS
;
A
#
# COMPACT_ATOMS: atom_id res chain seq x y z
N MET A 1 -2.93 31.53 -2.61
CA MET A 1 -1.94 30.46 -2.37
C MET A 1 -2.53 29.05 -2.51
N VAL A 2 -3.71 28.74 -1.93
CA VAL A 2 -4.34 27.39 -1.99
C VAL A 2 -4.59 26.87 -3.42
N LYS A 3 -5.02 27.72 -4.37
CA LYS A 3 -5.28 27.32 -5.77
C LYS A 3 -4.02 26.88 -6.54
N VAL A 4 -2.86 27.48 -6.23
CA VAL A 4 -1.58 27.11 -6.86
C VAL A 4 -1.13 25.72 -6.39
N LEU A 5 -1.30 25.42 -5.11
CA LEU A 5 -1.00 24.11 -4.54
C LEU A 5 -1.89 23.00 -5.14
N TYR A 6 -3.18 23.31 -5.38
CA TYR A 6 -4.14 22.36 -5.94
C TYR A 6 -3.86 22.03 -7.41
N ILE A 7 -3.32 22.97 -8.19
CA ILE A 7 -2.95 22.74 -9.60
C ILE A 7 -1.55 22.12 -9.69
N ALA A 8 -0.60 22.58 -8.88
CA ALA A 8 0.77 22.06 -8.88
C ALA A 8 0.85 20.61 -8.40
N GLY A 9 0.02 20.20 -7.43
CA GLY A 9 0.02 18.84 -6.89
C GLY A 9 -0.17 17.74 -7.95
N PRO A 10 -1.28 17.72 -8.70
CA PRO A 10 -1.52 16.76 -9.76
C PRO A 10 -0.43 16.79 -10.84
N VAL A 11 0.07 17.97 -11.21
CA VAL A 11 1.15 18.10 -12.19
C VAL A 11 2.43 17.46 -11.69
N ILE A 12 2.83 17.69 -10.43
CA ILE A 12 4.00 17.05 -9.81
C ILE A 12 3.83 15.53 -9.80
N VAL A 13 2.65 15.03 -9.40
CA VAL A 13 2.37 13.58 -9.40
C VAL A 13 2.46 12.99 -10.81
N LEU A 14 1.90 13.65 -11.82
CA LEU A 14 1.97 13.20 -13.20
C LEU A 14 3.40 13.21 -13.74
N LEU A 15 4.21 14.21 -13.38
CA LEU A 15 5.62 14.28 -13.76
C LEU A 15 6.44 13.19 -13.06
N MET A 16 6.20 12.95 -11.77
CA MET A 16 6.83 11.85 -11.02
C MET A 16 6.46 10.50 -11.62
N LEU A 17 5.18 10.29 -11.94
CA LEU A 17 4.69 9.06 -12.56
C LEU A 17 5.29 8.87 -13.96
N SER A 18 5.35 9.93 -14.78
CA SER A 18 5.98 9.88 -16.10
C SER A 18 7.47 9.50 -15.99
N ARG A 19 8.20 10.11 -15.05
CA ARG A 19 9.61 9.78 -14.79
C ARG A 19 9.76 8.34 -14.28
N PHE A 20 8.88 7.88 -13.41
CA PHE A 20 8.87 6.51 -12.94
C PHE A 20 8.63 5.54 -14.09
N LEU A 21 7.61 5.76 -14.93
CA LEU A 21 7.28 4.86 -16.03
C LEU A 21 8.35 4.80 -17.12
N THR A 22 9.05 5.92 -17.37
CA THR A 22 10.10 6.01 -18.41
C THR A 22 11.49 5.64 -17.90
N GLY A 23 11.78 5.85 -16.61
CA GLY A 23 13.10 5.62 -16.00
C GLY A 23 13.30 4.27 -15.32
N THR A 24 12.25 3.47 -15.17
CA THR A 24 12.32 2.16 -14.48
C THR A 24 12.26 0.99 -15.45
N THR A 25 12.72 -0.19 -15.02
CA THR A 25 12.56 -1.43 -15.78
C THR A 25 11.17 -2.05 -15.60
N ARG A 26 10.80 -2.98 -16.49
CA ARG A 26 9.55 -3.75 -16.34
C ARG A 26 9.53 -4.52 -15.00
N ARG A 27 10.68 -5.04 -14.58
CA ARG A 27 10.82 -5.84 -13.35
C ARG A 27 10.50 -5.01 -12.12
N GLU A 28 11.09 -3.81 -12.02
CA GLU A 28 10.80 -2.86 -10.94
C GLU A 28 9.33 -2.48 -10.88
N ARG A 29 8.74 -2.10 -12.03
CA ARG A 29 7.32 -1.75 -12.09
C ARG A 29 6.42 -2.89 -11.61
N LEU A 30 6.71 -4.12 -12.02
CA LEU A 30 5.93 -5.29 -11.57
C LEU A 30 6.09 -5.55 -10.07
N ALA A 31 7.30 -5.39 -9.51
CA ALA A 31 7.50 -5.52 -8.06
C ALA A 31 6.66 -4.50 -7.28
N VAL A 32 6.63 -3.25 -7.73
CA VAL A 32 5.83 -2.17 -7.13
C VAL A 32 4.34 -2.43 -7.25
N ILE A 33 3.85 -2.76 -8.46
CA ILE A 33 2.43 -3.03 -8.70
C ILE A 33 1.95 -4.21 -7.87
N LEU A 34 2.72 -5.30 -7.82
CA LEU A 34 2.37 -6.49 -7.04
C LEU A 34 2.36 -6.20 -5.54
N GLY A 35 3.35 -5.47 -5.02
CA GLY A 35 3.37 -5.05 -3.61
C GLY A 35 2.21 -4.13 -3.23
N TRP A 36 1.77 -3.27 -4.17
CA TRP A 36 0.56 -2.45 -3.97
C TRP A 36 -0.72 -3.29 -4.02
N LEU A 37 -0.79 -4.28 -4.91
CA LEU A 37 -1.95 -5.20 -4.96
C LEU A 37 -2.06 -6.01 -3.66
N PHE A 38 -0.97 -6.54 -3.13
CA PHE A 38 -1.00 -7.24 -1.86
C PHE A 38 0.37 -7.19 -1.15
N PRO A 39 0.41 -6.91 0.16
CA PRO A 39 1.64 -6.82 0.93
C PRO A 39 2.53 -8.05 0.77
N GLY A 40 3.80 -7.83 0.42
CA GLY A 40 4.80 -8.89 0.26
C GLY A 40 4.83 -9.60 -1.10
N LEU A 41 3.86 -9.38 -2.01
CA LEU A 41 3.90 -10.00 -3.33
C LEU A 41 5.06 -9.50 -4.21
N GLY A 42 5.48 -8.24 -4.04
CA GLY A 42 6.66 -7.69 -4.73
C GLY A 42 7.92 -8.52 -4.45
N HIS A 43 8.22 -8.81 -3.18
CA HIS A 43 9.35 -9.67 -2.80
C HIS A 43 9.19 -11.10 -3.27
N ILE A 44 7.98 -11.68 -3.21
CA ILE A 44 7.73 -13.04 -3.70
C ILE A 44 8.02 -13.13 -5.20
N TYR A 45 7.58 -12.13 -5.98
CA TYR A 45 7.87 -12.02 -7.40
C TYR A 45 9.37 -11.95 -7.71
N LEU A 46 10.14 -11.27 -6.85
CA LEU A 46 11.60 -11.19 -6.97
C LEU A 46 12.34 -12.46 -6.50
N GLY A 47 11.62 -13.50 -6.08
CA GLY A 47 12.17 -14.76 -5.59
C GLY A 47 12.44 -14.79 -4.08
N GLU A 48 12.19 -13.69 -3.36
CA GLU A 48 12.48 -13.52 -1.94
C GLU A 48 11.30 -13.98 -1.06
N ARG A 49 10.85 -15.22 -1.27
CA ARG A 49 9.61 -15.76 -0.65
C ARG A 49 9.55 -15.62 0.86
N ARG A 50 10.65 -15.93 1.57
CA ARG A 50 10.68 -15.85 3.05
C ARG A 50 10.42 -14.43 3.55
N ARG A 51 11.07 -13.45 2.92
CA ARG A 51 10.93 -12.02 3.25
C ARG A 51 9.53 -11.53 2.92
N GLY A 52 9.04 -11.83 1.71
CA GLY A 52 7.70 -11.45 1.28
C GLY A 52 6.59 -12.01 2.18
N LEU A 53 6.69 -13.30 2.56
CA LEU A 53 5.72 -13.91 3.48
C LEU A 53 5.79 -13.31 4.89
N PHE A 54 6.99 -13.04 5.41
CA PHE A 54 7.16 -12.45 6.74
C PHE A 54 6.60 -11.02 6.80
N LEU A 55 7.02 -10.15 5.87
CA LEU A 55 6.56 -8.77 5.81
C LEU A 55 5.07 -8.67 5.46
N GLY A 56 4.62 -9.46 4.48
CA GLY A 56 3.21 -9.54 4.10
C GLY A 56 2.34 -10.02 5.26
N GLY A 57 2.74 -11.08 5.95
CA GLY A 57 2.04 -11.60 7.12
C GLY A 57 1.96 -10.59 8.27
N LEU A 58 3.05 -9.86 8.54
CA LEU A 58 3.07 -8.80 9.56
C LEU A 58 2.09 -7.67 9.22
N ILE A 59 2.12 -7.18 7.97
CA ILE A 59 1.23 -6.10 7.52
C ILE A 59 -0.23 -6.56 7.56
N VAL A 60 -0.53 -7.73 6.98
CA VAL A 60 -1.89 -8.28 6.96
C VAL A 60 -2.40 -8.53 8.38
N GLY A 61 -1.57 -9.11 9.26
CA GLY A 61 -1.93 -9.32 10.66
C GLY A 61 -2.25 -8.03 11.39
N THR A 62 -1.41 -6.99 11.22
CA THR A 62 -1.61 -5.67 11.83
C THR A 62 -2.88 -4.99 11.30
N PHE A 63 -3.11 -5.09 9.98
CA PHE A 63 -4.28 -4.54 9.32
C PHE A 63 -5.57 -5.20 9.81
N LEU A 64 -5.60 -6.54 9.86
CA LEU A 64 -6.75 -7.30 10.36
C LEU A 64 -7.02 -7.02 11.84
N ALA A 65 -5.98 -6.94 12.67
CA ALA A 65 -6.13 -6.56 14.08
C ALA A 65 -6.76 -5.16 14.21
N GLY A 66 -6.31 -4.20 13.40
CA GLY A 66 -6.89 -2.86 13.34
C GLY A 66 -8.37 -2.88 12.92
N LEU A 67 -8.72 -3.66 11.90
CA LEU A 67 -10.11 -3.83 11.47
C LEU A 67 -11.00 -4.37 12.59
N VAL A 68 -10.57 -5.40 13.29
CA VAL A 68 -11.32 -5.98 14.41
C VAL A 68 -11.51 -4.95 15.52
N LEU A 69 -10.44 -4.24 15.92
CA LEU A 69 -10.52 -3.21 16.96
C LEU A 69 -11.45 -2.04 16.56
N ALA A 70 -11.48 -1.70 15.28
CA ALA A 70 -12.37 -0.67 14.73
C ALA A 70 -13.76 -1.19 14.33
N HIS A 71 -14.09 -2.45 14.64
CA HIS A 71 -15.36 -3.08 14.28
C HIS A 71 -15.67 -2.98 12.77
N PHE A 72 -14.62 -3.03 11.94
CA PHE A 72 -14.66 -2.93 10.48
C PHE A 72 -15.15 -1.58 9.94
N ARG A 73 -15.17 -0.52 10.76
CA ARG A 73 -15.72 0.80 10.40
C ARG A 73 -14.65 1.87 10.14
N CYS A 74 -13.36 1.53 10.16
CA CYS A 74 -12.27 2.51 10.04
C CYS A 74 -11.91 2.90 8.61
N ILE A 75 -12.43 2.22 7.58
CA ILE A 75 -12.07 2.49 6.18
C ILE A 75 -13.22 3.23 5.50
N SER A 76 -13.17 4.56 5.58
CA SER A 76 -14.00 5.46 4.78
C SER A 76 -13.10 6.48 4.07
N PRO A 77 -13.21 6.66 2.74
CA PRO A 77 -12.43 7.68 2.04
C PRO A 77 -12.96 9.11 2.28
N PHE A 78 -14.22 9.28 2.66
CA PHE A 78 -14.89 10.60 2.61
C PHE A 78 -15.61 11.05 3.90
N ASP A 79 -15.83 10.18 4.89
CA ASP A 79 -16.86 10.45 5.91
C ASP A 79 -16.39 11.20 7.17
N ARG A 80 -15.12 11.10 7.56
CA ARG A 80 -14.65 11.77 8.81
C ARG A 80 -13.31 12.47 8.71
N HIS A 81 -12.30 11.82 8.13
CA HIS A 81 -10.94 12.34 8.13
C HIS A 81 -10.28 12.10 6.78
N PRO A 82 -10.32 13.09 5.86
CA PRO A 82 -9.76 12.92 4.52
C PRO A 82 -8.26 12.60 4.53
N ILE A 83 -7.55 12.93 5.61
CA ILE A 83 -6.14 12.57 5.77
C ILE A 83 -5.91 11.05 5.92
N TRP A 84 -6.86 10.33 6.51
CA TRP A 84 -6.78 8.87 6.63
C TRP A 84 -6.98 8.17 5.28
N ALA A 85 -7.74 8.77 4.36
CA ALA A 85 -7.90 8.25 3.00
C ALA A 85 -6.55 8.18 2.26
N VAL A 86 -5.67 9.16 2.49
CA VAL A 86 -4.31 9.17 1.92
C VAL A 86 -3.48 8.03 2.46
N ALA A 87 -3.53 7.78 3.77
CA ALA A 87 -2.81 6.66 4.36
C ALA A 87 -3.31 5.31 3.81
N HIS A 88 -4.64 5.15 3.69
CA HIS A 88 -5.24 3.90 3.23
C HIS A 88 -4.90 3.55 1.78
N PHE A 89 -4.60 4.55 0.93
CA PHE A 89 -4.19 4.34 -0.45
C PHE A 89 -3.01 3.36 -0.59
N PHE A 90 -2.06 3.43 0.34
CA PHE A 90 -0.87 2.57 0.32
C PHE A 90 -1.14 1.12 0.76
N GLY A 91 -2.31 0.83 1.34
CA GLY A 91 -2.78 -0.54 1.53
C GLY A 91 -3.35 -1.17 0.25
N GLY A 92 -3.47 -0.39 -0.83
CA GLY A 92 -3.87 -0.83 -2.15
C GLY A 92 -5.15 -1.65 -2.17
N LEU A 93 -5.09 -2.86 -2.73
CA LEU A 93 -6.29 -3.69 -2.88
C LEU A 93 -6.86 -4.16 -1.53
N LEU A 94 -6.04 -4.27 -0.49
CA LEU A 94 -6.50 -4.64 0.85
C LEU A 94 -7.44 -3.58 1.43
N SER A 95 -7.04 -2.30 1.32
CA SER A 95 -7.88 -1.16 1.72
C SER A 95 -9.11 -1.03 0.83
N LEU A 96 -8.93 -1.16 -0.49
CA LEU A 96 -10.02 -1.01 -1.46
C LEU A 96 -11.09 -2.11 -1.29
N GLY A 97 -10.65 -3.36 -1.17
CA GLY A 97 -11.52 -4.51 -0.96
C GLY A 97 -12.27 -4.43 0.37
N THR A 98 -11.58 -3.98 1.42
CA THR A 98 -12.23 -3.78 2.72
C THR A 98 -13.26 -2.67 2.65
N TRP A 99 -12.94 -1.51 2.05
CA TRP A 99 -13.92 -0.43 1.87
C TRP A 99 -15.16 -0.93 1.12
N GLY A 100 -14.98 -1.66 0.02
CA GLY A 100 -16.10 -2.26 -0.72
C GLY A 100 -16.95 -3.22 0.12
N ALA A 101 -16.33 -3.97 1.03
CA ALA A 101 -17.01 -4.90 1.93
C ALA A 101 -17.68 -4.22 3.12
N THR A 102 -17.18 -3.06 3.57
CA THR A 102 -17.62 -2.39 4.81
C THR A 102 -18.39 -1.10 4.58
N GLN A 103 -18.62 -0.69 3.33
CA GLN A 103 -19.30 0.56 2.98
C GLN A 103 -20.71 0.73 3.56
N SER A 104 -21.39 -0.37 3.91
CA SER A 104 -22.73 -0.36 4.52
C SER A 104 -22.73 -0.18 6.05
N LEU A 105 -21.56 -0.22 6.69
CA LEU A 105 -21.44 -0.10 8.15
C LEU A 105 -21.32 1.37 8.54
N HIS A 106 -22.33 1.92 9.20
CA HIS A 106 -22.29 3.27 9.76
C HIS A 106 -21.82 3.28 11.23
N ILE A 107 -21.14 4.37 11.62
CA ILE A 107 -20.62 4.54 12.99
C ILE A 107 -21.74 5.14 13.85
N GLU A 108 -22.46 4.29 14.57
CA GLU A 108 -23.58 4.70 15.43
C GLU A 108 -23.16 5.06 16.88
N ALA A 109 -21.94 4.72 17.30
CA ALA A 109 -21.45 5.01 18.66
C ALA A 109 -19.93 5.31 18.68
N ASP A 110 -19.51 6.04 19.72
CA ASP A 110 -18.11 6.37 19.97
C ASP A 110 -17.44 5.19 20.71
N TYR A 111 -16.80 4.30 19.96
CA TYR A 111 -16.16 3.11 20.52
C TYR A 111 -14.75 3.42 21.01
N ALA A 112 -14.44 3.08 22.26
CA ALA A 112 -13.13 3.32 22.87
C ALA A 112 -11.96 2.71 22.07
N THR A 113 -12.19 1.60 21.36
CA THR A 113 -11.17 0.90 20.56
C THR A 113 -11.07 1.41 19.11
N TYR A 114 -12.01 2.23 18.65
CA TYR A 114 -12.08 2.65 17.25
C TYR A 114 -10.85 3.42 16.81
N GLN A 115 -10.42 4.41 17.60
CA GLN A 115 -9.25 5.23 17.28
C GLN A 115 -7.98 4.38 17.20
N VAL A 116 -7.83 3.42 18.11
CA VAL A 116 -6.71 2.48 18.12
C VAL A 116 -6.75 1.58 16.88
N GLY A 117 -7.93 1.09 16.49
CA GLY A 117 -8.10 0.30 15.27
C GLY A 117 -7.74 1.08 13.99
N CYS A 118 -8.18 2.35 13.89
CA CYS A 118 -7.77 3.25 12.81
C CYS A 118 -6.24 3.44 12.75
N LEU A 119 -5.59 3.60 13.91
CA LEU A 119 -4.13 3.72 13.97
C LEU A 119 -3.44 2.45 13.46
N TYR A 120 -3.93 1.26 13.85
CA TYR A 120 -3.36 -0.01 13.39
C TYR A 120 -3.48 -0.19 11.88
N VAL A 121 -4.67 0.04 11.32
CA VAL A 121 -4.90 -0.01 9.87
C VAL A 121 -4.00 1.00 9.16
N GLY A 122 -3.95 2.22 9.68
CA GLY A 122 -3.08 3.29 9.22
C GLY A 122 -1.60 2.94 9.16
N ILE A 123 -1.08 2.41 10.27
CA ILE A 123 0.31 1.97 10.38
C ILE A 123 0.57 0.84 9.38
N ALA A 124 -0.35 -0.13 9.25
CA ALA A 124 -0.18 -1.23 8.31
C ALA A 124 -0.08 -0.73 6.86
N THR A 125 -0.91 0.23 6.44
CA THR A 125 -0.85 0.78 5.08
C THR A 125 0.39 1.63 4.84
N LEU A 126 0.85 2.39 5.84
CA LEU A 126 2.10 3.13 5.79
C LEU A 126 3.35 2.22 5.82
N LEU A 127 3.29 1.07 6.50
CA LEU A 127 4.35 0.07 6.42
C LEU A 127 4.38 -0.59 5.04
N ASN A 128 3.23 -0.76 4.39
CA ASN A 128 3.19 -1.35 3.05
C ASN A 128 3.93 -0.50 2.00
N ILE A 129 3.87 0.83 2.08
CA ILE A 129 4.69 1.67 1.18
C ILE A 129 6.19 1.44 1.41
N LEU A 130 6.65 1.29 2.66
CA LEU A 130 8.06 0.98 2.94
C LEU A 130 8.48 -0.37 2.37
N VAL A 131 7.61 -1.38 2.46
CA VAL A 131 7.85 -2.70 1.87
C VAL A 131 7.86 -2.65 0.34
N ILE A 132 7.03 -1.82 -0.27
CA ILE A 132 7.04 -1.59 -1.73
C ILE A 132 8.35 -0.92 -2.19
N ILE A 133 8.81 0.10 -1.46
CA ILE A 133 10.09 0.78 -1.74
C ILE A 133 11.24 -0.22 -1.60
N ASP A 134 11.27 -1.00 -0.54
CA ASP A 134 12.27 -2.04 -0.33
C ASP A 134 12.29 -3.10 -1.46
N ALA A 135 11.11 -3.50 -1.95
CA ALA A 135 11.02 -4.39 -3.12
C ALA A 135 11.55 -3.72 -4.40
N PHE A 136 11.32 -2.42 -4.57
CA PHE A 136 11.86 -1.65 -5.70
C PHE A 136 13.39 -1.60 -5.65
N ASP A 137 13.99 -1.29 -4.50
CA ASP A 137 15.45 -1.26 -4.32
C ASP A 137 16.09 -2.62 -4.63
N HIS A 138 15.43 -3.71 -4.21
CA HIS A 138 15.87 -5.07 -4.52
C HIS A 138 15.73 -5.44 -6.01
N ALA A 139 14.74 -4.87 -6.71
CA ALA A 139 14.58 -5.06 -8.14
C ALA A 139 15.66 -4.30 -8.94
N GLU A 140 16.00 -3.08 -8.51
CA GLU A 140 17.04 -2.25 -9.11
C GLU A 140 18.44 -2.86 -8.90
N ALA A 141 18.72 -3.40 -7.70
CA ALA A 141 19.99 -4.01 -7.37
C ALA A 141 20.33 -5.30 -8.16
N ARG A 142 19.40 -5.86 -8.95
CA ARG A 142 19.63 -7.07 -9.77
C ARG A 142 19.27 -6.85 -11.26
N PRO A 143 20.07 -6.11 -12.05
CA PRO A 143 19.78 -5.86 -13.47
C PRO A 143 19.96 -7.10 -14.39
N ASP A 144 20.65 -8.14 -13.93
CA ASP A 144 21.31 -9.17 -14.75
C ASP A 144 20.52 -10.49 -14.90
N LEU A 145 19.57 -10.78 -14.01
CA LEU A 145 18.73 -11.97 -14.11
C LEU A 145 17.46 -11.69 -14.93
N GLY A 146 17.63 -11.46 -16.22
CA GLY A 146 16.58 -11.71 -17.20
C GLY A 146 16.22 -13.21 -17.22
N PRO A 147 15.07 -13.62 -17.79
CA PRO A 147 14.63 -15.03 -17.85
C PRO A 147 15.61 -15.99 -18.57
N ALA A 148 16.74 -15.51 -19.08
CA ALA A 148 17.80 -16.29 -19.74
C ALA A 148 18.96 -16.73 -18.81
N GLY A 149 19.05 -16.22 -17.57
CA GLY A 149 20.20 -16.50 -16.66
C GLY A 149 20.09 -17.77 -15.81
N ALA A 150 19.02 -18.55 -15.94
CA ALA A 150 18.80 -19.76 -15.15
C ALA A 150 19.24 -21.06 -15.85
N ALA A 151 19.93 -20.96 -16.99
CA ALA A 151 20.29 -22.10 -17.84
C ALA A 151 21.79 -22.17 -18.22
N SER A 152 22.68 -21.53 -17.44
CA SER A 152 24.13 -21.66 -17.59
C SER A 152 24.77 -22.16 -16.31
#